data_AF-A0A7C2S1G8-F1
#
_entry.id   AF-A0A7C2S1G8-F1
#
_cell.length_a   1.000
_cell.length_b   1.000
_cell.length_c   1.000
_cell.angle_alpha   90.00
_cell.angle_beta   90.00
_cell.angle_gamma   90.00
#
_symmetry.space_group_name_H-M   'P 1'
#
loop_
_entity.id
_entity.type
_entity.pdbx_description
1 polymer ?
#
loop_
_entity_poly.entity_id
_entity_poly.type
_entity_poly.pdbx_seq_one_letter_code
_entity_poly.pdbx_strand_id
1 'polypeptide(L)'
;MSVLQLKKNEDRRLRLGHPWIYSNEVDIAATPLTSFTPGQQVRVQAHGGKFLGMAYVNPHSLIAARVFNREEHPLDRSLLVHRLNIALSLRERLYPTPHYRVVHGEADGLPGLVVDRYGDVLVAQITTAGMDAVREAVVEALVKVFKPTGVLLRNDSSSRELEGLERGVELAYGEVPQQVELVENGARFMVRPWDGQKTGWFYDQADNRARLPRLVQGKRVLDLFSYMGGWGVQALRHGASEAVCVDASALALEQCRINADLNGVGEGLQTLEGDVFEVLKNLREERERFDVVICDPPAFIKRRKDVSAGLEAYRRVNQMAIQVMARDGILISCSCSHHLQRDKLPE
;
A
#
# COMPACT_ATOMS: atom_id res chain seq x y z
N MET A 1 24.26 18.99 15.13
CA MET A 1 23.61 18.53 13.87
C MET A 1 23.69 19.63 12.83
N SER A 2 23.93 19.28 11.58
CA SER A 2 23.96 20.23 10.47
C SER A 2 22.59 20.89 10.26
N VAL A 3 22.59 22.10 9.68
CA VAL A 3 21.38 22.88 9.40
C VAL A 3 21.05 22.79 7.91
N LEU A 4 19.78 22.64 7.57
CA LEU A 4 19.24 22.82 6.21
C LEU A 4 18.39 24.09 6.20
N GLN A 5 18.84 25.13 5.50
CA GLN A 5 18.13 26.40 5.42
C GLN A 5 17.21 26.45 4.19
N LEU A 6 15.97 26.89 4.40
CA LEU A 6 15.01 27.13 3.32
C LEU A 6 15.16 28.54 2.75
N LYS A 7 14.83 28.70 1.46
CA LYS A 7 14.73 30.01 0.83
C LYS A 7 13.64 30.87 1.49
N LYS A 8 13.73 32.18 1.28
CA LYS A 8 12.71 33.13 1.75
C LYS A 8 11.33 32.73 1.21
N ASN A 9 10.34 32.63 2.10
CA ASN A 9 8.94 32.27 1.82
C ASN A 9 8.67 30.80 1.43
N GLU A 10 9.67 29.92 1.37
CA GLU A 10 9.49 28.50 1.01
C GLU A 10 9.14 27.60 2.20
N ASP A 11 8.85 28.18 3.37
CA ASP A 11 8.51 27.44 4.59
C ASP A 11 7.00 27.34 4.85
N ARG A 12 6.16 27.96 4.00
CA ARG A 12 4.70 28.02 4.18
C ARG A 12 4.05 26.63 4.23
N ARG A 13 4.39 25.75 3.29
CA ARG A 13 3.83 24.38 3.23
C ARG A 13 4.20 23.57 4.46
N LEU A 14 5.46 23.67 4.89
CA LEU A 14 5.92 23.02 6.12
C LEU A 14 5.14 23.51 7.33
N ARG A 15 4.91 24.82 7.47
CA ARG A 15 4.12 25.36 8.59
C ARG A 15 2.66 24.88 8.57
N LEU A 16 2.10 24.59 7.39
CA LEU A 16 0.77 24.00 7.22
C LEU A 16 0.73 22.48 7.42
N GLY A 17 1.85 21.86 7.80
CA GLY A 17 1.92 20.44 8.16
C GLY A 17 2.55 19.54 7.10
N HIS A 18 2.84 20.04 5.88
CA HIS A 18 3.44 19.22 4.83
C HIS A 18 4.84 18.72 5.26
N PRO A 19 5.15 17.41 5.11
CA PRO A 19 6.40 16.85 5.62
C PRO A 19 7.58 16.95 4.63
N TRP A 20 7.33 17.19 3.35
CA TRP A 20 8.41 17.23 2.35
C TRP A 20 8.93 18.62 2.08
N ILE A 21 10.24 18.68 1.86
CA ILE A 21 11.00 19.82 1.36
C ILE A 21 11.56 19.41 -0.01
N TYR A 22 11.25 20.18 -1.04
CA TYR A 22 11.74 19.94 -2.39
C TYR A 22 13.09 20.61 -2.61
N SER A 23 13.91 20.06 -3.51
CA SER A 23 15.26 20.58 -3.77
C SER A 23 15.29 22.06 -4.18
N ASN A 24 14.26 22.54 -4.87
CA ASN A 24 14.12 23.95 -5.27
C ASN A 24 13.74 24.89 -4.10
N GLU A 25 13.24 24.37 -2.98
CA GLU A 25 12.86 25.13 -1.78
C GLU A 25 14.06 25.42 -0.85
N VAL A 26 15.19 24.71 -1.05
CA VAL A 26 16.41 24.81 -0.23
C VAL A 26 17.28 25.99 -0.67
N ASP A 27 17.79 26.76 0.30
CA ASP A 27 18.78 27.81 0.08
C ASP A 27 20.17 27.18 -0.08
N ILE A 28 20.50 26.82 -1.32
CA ILE A 28 21.77 26.18 -1.67
C ILE A 28 22.99 27.10 -1.54
N ALA A 29 22.79 28.43 -1.45
CA ALA A 29 23.88 29.37 -1.22
C ALA A 29 24.28 29.37 0.26
N ALA A 30 23.29 29.32 1.17
CA ALA A 30 23.53 29.19 2.61
C ALA A 30 23.94 27.77 3.02
N THR A 31 23.27 26.76 2.45
CA THR A 31 23.44 25.33 2.79
C THR A 31 23.43 24.49 1.51
N PRO A 32 24.58 24.31 0.85
CA PRO A 32 24.68 23.50 -0.36
C PRO A 32 24.20 22.06 -0.12
N LEU A 33 23.27 21.55 -0.92
CA LEU A 33 22.76 20.18 -0.76
C LEU A 33 23.86 19.12 -0.89
N THR A 34 24.88 19.36 -1.71
CA THR A 34 26.03 18.48 -1.90
C THR A 34 26.92 18.34 -0.66
N SER A 35 26.71 19.15 0.39
CA SER A 35 27.42 19.02 1.66
C SER A 35 26.83 17.95 2.59
N PHE A 36 25.68 17.38 2.24
CA PHE A 36 25.03 16.34 3.04
C PHE A 36 25.23 14.96 2.44
N THR A 37 25.23 13.94 3.30
CA THR A 37 25.14 12.55 2.85
C THR A 37 23.68 12.09 2.80
N PRO A 38 23.31 11.18 1.88
CA PRO A 38 21.98 10.58 1.86
C PRO A 38 21.62 9.97 3.23
N GLY A 39 20.46 10.35 3.75
CA GLY A 39 19.95 9.93 5.05
C GLY A 39 20.44 10.74 6.25
N GLN A 40 21.33 11.73 6.06
CA GLN A 40 21.81 12.55 7.15
C GLN A 40 20.68 13.33 7.82
N GLN A 41 20.59 13.21 9.15
CA GLN A 41 19.65 13.97 9.97
C GLN A 41 20.12 15.43 10.15
N VAL A 42 19.20 16.37 9.96
CA VAL A 42 19.45 17.82 9.96
C VAL A 42 18.38 18.59 10.74
N ARG A 43 18.76 19.79 11.17
CA ARG A 43 17.83 20.80 11.69
C ARG A 43 17.33 21.65 10.52
N VAL A 44 16.02 21.72 10.32
CA VAL A 44 15.43 22.56 9.27
C VAL A 44 15.19 23.96 9.83
N GLN A 45 15.63 24.99 9.11
CA GLN A 45 15.42 26.38 9.47
C GLN A 45 14.78 27.17 8.33
N ALA A 46 13.88 28.09 8.68
CA ALA A 46 13.42 29.12 7.76
C ALA A 46 14.58 30.07 7.40
N HIS A 47 14.42 30.87 6.35
CA HIS A 47 15.41 31.87 5.93
C HIS A 47 15.89 32.82 7.05
N GLY A 48 15.03 33.12 8.03
CA GLY A 48 15.38 33.96 9.19
C GLY A 48 15.97 33.19 10.39
N GLY A 49 16.42 31.94 10.21
CA GLY A 49 17.02 31.11 11.26
C GLY A 49 16.03 30.43 12.22
N LYS A 50 14.72 30.66 12.06
CA LYS A 50 13.69 30.02 12.91
C LYS A 50 13.66 28.52 12.66
N PHE A 51 13.76 27.73 13.73
CA PHE A 51 13.62 26.26 13.67
C PHE A 51 12.23 25.83 13.20
N LEU A 52 12.19 24.85 12.30
CA LEU A 52 10.96 24.31 11.70
C LEU A 52 10.73 22.82 11.99
N GLY A 53 11.75 22.10 12.45
CA GLY A 53 11.70 20.68 12.74
C GLY A 53 13.01 19.94 12.41
N MET A 54 13.01 18.65 12.74
CA MET A 54 14.06 17.71 12.38
C MET A 54 13.66 16.94 11.11
N ALA A 55 14.61 16.76 10.21
CA ALA A 55 14.43 16.06 8.95
C ALA A 55 15.66 15.19 8.64
N TYR A 56 15.54 14.29 7.67
CA TYR A 56 16.70 13.70 7.01
C TYR A 56 16.77 14.17 5.55
N VAL A 57 17.98 14.28 5.02
CA VAL A 57 18.26 14.81 3.67
C VAL A 57 18.61 13.68 2.72
N ASN A 58 18.15 13.76 1.48
CA ASN A 58 18.73 13.05 0.35
C ASN A 58 19.05 14.06 -0.77
N PRO A 59 20.32 14.42 -0.99
CA PRO A 59 20.69 15.49 -1.92
C PRO A 59 20.43 15.14 -3.39
N HIS A 60 20.21 13.86 -3.70
CA HIS A 60 19.97 13.38 -5.07
C HIS A 60 18.48 13.25 -5.40
N SER A 61 17.59 13.40 -4.40
CA SER A 61 16.15 13.27 -4.57
C SER A 61 15.47 14.61 -4.86
N LEU A 62 14.39 14.59 -5.66
CA LEU A 62 13.52 15.75 -5.84
C LEU A 62 12.90 16.18 -4.50
N ILE A 63 12.55 15.21 -3.66
CA ILE A 63 12.20 15.44 -2.26
C ILE A 63 13.51 15.43 -1.48
N ALA A 64 14.16 16.59 -1.44
CA ALA A 64 15.50 16.74 -0.86
C ALA A 64 15.54 16.47 0.64
N ALA A 65 14.44 16.72 1.36
CA ALA A 65 14.35 16.34 2.77
C ALA A 65 12.92 15.98 3.20
N ARG A 66 12.83 15.11 4.21
CA ARG A 66 11.56 14.70 4.82
C ARG A 66 11.61 14.98 6.32
N VAL A 67 10.71 15.85 6.77
CA VAL A 67 10.52 16.20 8.18
C VAL A 67 9.87 15.03 8.89
N PHE A 68 10.53 14.52 9.93
CA PHE A 68 10.03 13.42 10.76
C PHE A 68 9.64 13.88 12.17
N ASN A 69 10.11 15.06 12.62
CA ASN A 69 9.74 15.60 13.92
C ASN A 69 9.67 17.14 13.90
N ARG A 70 8.76 17.71 14.69
CA ARG A 70 8.63 19.18 14.84
C ARG A 70 9.37 19.71 16.06
N GLU A 71 9.77 18.81 16.94
CA GLU A 71 10.57 19.10 18.12
C GLU A 71 12.04 18.76 17.85
N GLU A 72 12.94 19.32 18.65
CA GLU A 72 14.39 19.07 18.59
C GLU A 72 14.75 17.71 19.20
N HIS A 73 14.25 16.63 18.60
CA HIS A 73 14.54 15.26 19.00
C HIS A 73 14.85 14.41 17.76
N PRO A 74 16.00 13.69 17.73
CA PRO A 74 16.47 12.95 16.56
C PRO A 74 15.59 11.74 16.24
N LEU A 75 15.71 11.22 15.02
CA LEU A 75 15.13 9.94 14.65
C LEU A 75 16.00 8.83 15.25
N ASP A 76 15.64 8.43 16.46
CA ASP A 76 16.30 7.37 17.22
C ASP A 76 15.29 6.30 17.64
N ARG A 77 15.79 5.24 18.28
CA ARG A 77 14.95 4.15 18.80
C ARG A 77 13.82 4.66 19.71
N SER A 78 14.07 5.71 20.52
CA SER A 78 13.07 6.24 21.46
C SER A 78 11.89 6.86 20.70
N LEU A 79 12.18 7.72 19.72
CA LEU A 79 11.16 8.34 18.88
C LEU A 79 10.39 7.29 18.07
N LEU A 80 11.11 6.30 17.51
CA LEU A 80 10.52 5.21 16.75
C LEU A 80 9.53 4.41 17.62
N VAL A 81 9.94 4.00 18.82
CA VAL A 81 9.05 3.31 19.77
C VAL A 81 7.84 4.15 20.12
N HIS A 82 8.01 5.45 20.37
CA HIS A 82 6.90 6.35 20.67
C HIS A 82 5.90 6.43 19.50
N ARG A 83 6.37 6.65 18.27
CA ARG A 83 5.53 6.72 17.07
C ARG A 83 4.82 5.39 16.77
N LEU A 84 5.52 4.28 16.92
CA LEU A 84 4.94 2.95 16.73
C LEU A 84 3.83 2.65 17.75
N ASN A 85 3.97 3.08 19.00
CA ASN A 85 2.89 2.94 20.00
C ASN A 85 1.65 3.78 19.64
N ILE A 86 1.84 5.01 19.13
CA ILE A 86 0.73 5.83 18.63
C ILE A 86 0.03 5.13 17.46
N ALA A 87 0.81 4.64 16.50
CA ALA A 87 0.30 3.96 15.33
C ALA A 87 -0.45 2.67 15.72
N LEU A 88 0.10 1.86 16.63
CA LEU A 88 -0.53 0.67 17.19
C LEU A 88 -1.85 1.00 17.88
N SER A 89 -1.87 1.99 18.78
CA SER A 89 -3.07 2.38 19.52
C SER A 89 -4.23 2.77 18.59
N LEU A 90 -3.94 3.45 17.47
CA LEU A 90 -4.94 3.74 16.45
C LEU A 90 -5.49 2.45 15.82
N ARG A 91 -4.62 1.49 15.46
CA ARG A 91 -5.07 0.26 14.79
C ARG A 91 -5.81 -0.69 15.74
N GLU A 92 -5.41 -0.78 17.00
CA GLU A 92 -6.16 -1.55 18.02
C GLU A 92 -7.57 -0.99 18.25
N ARG A 93 -7.78 0.30 18.00
CA ARG A 93 -9.13 0.90 18.03
C ARG A 93 -9.97 0.56 16.79
N LEU A 94 -9.33 0.39 15.63
CA LEU A 94 -10.02 0.24 14.34
C LEU A 94 -10.23 -1.23 13.95
N TYR A 95 -9.31 -2.11 14.33
CA TYR A 95 -9.27 -3.50 13.87
C TYR A 95 -9.38 -4.47 15.05
N PRO A 96 -10.25 -5.48 14.96
CA PRO A 96 -10.46 -6.45 16.03
C PRO A 96 -9.32 -7.48 16.14
N THR A 97 -8.57 -7.70 15.05
CA THR A 97 -7.46 -8.65 14.99
C THR A 97 -6.21 -7.96 14.43
N PRO A 98 -5.00 -8.47 14.75
CA PRO A 98 -3.72 -7.91 14.32
C PRO A 98 -3.40 -8.13 12.82
N HIS A 99 -4.31 -7.73 11.94
CA HIS A 99 -4.21 -7.87 10.49
C HIS A 99 -4.49 -6.52 9.82
N TYR A 100 -3.46 -5.70 9.68
CA TYR A 100 -3.59 -4.34 9.17
C TYR A 100 -2.24 -3.74 8.79
N ARG A 101 -2.29 -2.65 8.03
CA ARG A 101 -1.17 -1.73 7.90
C ARG A 101 -0.99 -0.93 9.20
N VAL A 102 0.08 -1.20 9.93
CA VAL A 102 0.38 -0.49 11.17
C VAL A 102 1.10 0.83 10.95
N VAL A 103 2.00 0.91 9.98
CA VAL A 103 2.67 2.18 9.61
C VAL A 103 2.46 2.48 8.14
N HIS A 104 2.02 3.70 7.84
CA HIS A 104 1.79 4.22 6.51
C HIS A 104 2.60 5.51 6.25
N GLY A 105 3.93 5.38 6.33
CA GLY A 105 4.87 6.44 5.98
C GLY A 105 4.67 7.72 6.78
N GLU A 106 4.62 8.84 6.05
CA GLU A 106 4.41 10.18 6.59
C GLU A 106 3.12 10.33 7.38
N ALA A 107 2.07 9.56 7.05
CA ALA A 107 0.78 9.65 7.73
C ALA A 107 0.87 9.25 9.22
N ASP A 108 1.82 8.37 9.55
CA ASP A 108 2.12 7.95 10.92
C ASP A 108 3.36 8.66 11.49
N GLY A 109 3.83 9.72 10.83
CA GLY A 109 5.01 10.47 11.26
C GLY A 109 6.33 9.70 11.12
N LEU A 110 6.36 8.68 10.27
CA LEU A 110 7.54 7.84 9.99
C LEU A 110 7.82 7.83 8.48
N PRO A 111 8.27 8.95 7.90
CA PRO A 111 8.48 9.07 6.46
C PRO A 111 9.35 7.93 5.93
N GLY A 112 8.90 7.30 4.84
CA GLY A 112 9.63 6.20 4.20
C GLY A 112 9.60 4.85 4.91
N LEU A 113 8.79 4.67 5.96
CA LEU A 113 8.53 3.37 6.59
C LEU A 113 7.10 2.93 6.31
N VAL A 114 6.92 1.71 5.79
CA VAL A 114 5.62 1.03 5.72
C VAL A 114 5.74 -0.27 6.49
N VAL A 115 4.73 -0.60 7.31
CA VAL A 115 4.73 -1.86 8.06
C VAL A 115 3.34 -2.45 8.01
N ASP A 116 3.25 -3.67 7.50
CA ASP A 116 2.05 -4.49 7.48
C ASP A 116 2.19 -5.61 8.51
N ARG A 117 1.12 -5.85 9.28
CA ARG A 117 1.05 -6.84 10.35
C ARG A 117 0.18 -8.00 9.93
N TYR A 118 0.68 -9.22 10.10
CA TYR A 118 -0.03 -10.48 9.86
C TYR A 118 0.03 -11.33 11.12
N GLY A 119 -0.87 -11.09 12.06
CA GLY A 119 -0.82 -11.73 13.36
C GLY A 119 0.43 -11.28 14.14
N ASP A 120 1.29 -12.24 14.39
CA ASP A 120 2.57 -12.06 15.09
C ASP A 120 3.75 -11.82 14.14
N VAL A 121 3.52 -11.76 12.83
CA VAL A 121 4.56 -11.46 11.82
C VAL A 121 4.43 -10.01 11.35
N LEU A 122 5.57 -9.33 11.18
CA LEU A 122 5.64 -8.00 10.56
C LEU A 122 6.38 -8.06 9.23
N VAL A 123 5.82 -7.41 8.21
CA VAL A 123 6.48 -7.18 6.93
C VAL A 123 6.65 -5.67 6.76
N ALA A 124 7.89 -5.21 6.77
CA ALA A 124 8.22 -3.80 6.67
C ALA A 124 8.90 -3.47 5.34
N GLN A 125 8.66 -2.26 4.84
CA GLN A 125 9.38 -1.68 3.71
C GLN A 125 9.99 -0.37 4.16
N ILE A 126 11.26 -0.19 3.87
CA ILE A 126 11.99 1.05 4.04
C ILE A 126 12.26 1.59 2.63
N THR A 127 11.81 2.80 2.34
CA THR A 127 11.85 3.35 0.99
C THR A 127 12.67 4.62 0.86
N THR A 128 13.27 5.12 1.94
CA THR A 128 14.03 6.38 1.93
C THR A 128 15.35 6.24 2.66
N ALA A 129 16.38 6.96 2.21
CA ALA A 129 17.74 6.83 2.73
C ALA A 129 17.85 7.13 4.24
N GLY A 130 17.08 8.09 4.75
CA GLY A 130 17.16 8.45 6.18
C GLY A 130 16.50 7.44 7.12
N MET A 131 15.44 6.76 6.67
CA MET A 131 14.86 5.67 7.44
C MET A 131 15.76 4.41 7.37
N ASP A 132 16.42 4.18 6.23
CA ASP A 132 17.38 3.08 6.04
C ASP A 132 18.64 3.27 6.90
N ALA A 133 19.10 4.52 7.06
CA ALA A 133 20.23 4.87 7.94
C ALA A 133 19.98 4.53 9.43
N VAL A 134 18.72 4.38 9.85
CA VAL A 134 18.33 3.97 11.21
C VAL A 134 17.65 2.61 11.23
N ARG A 135 17.85 1.78 10.19
CA ARG A 135 17.21 0.46 10.02
C ARG A 135 17.30 -0.43 11.27
N GLU A 136 18.47 -0.51 11.91
CA GLU A 136 18.64 -1.31 13.13
C GLU A 136 17.72 -0.82 14.26
N ALA A 137 17.65 0.50 14.48
CA ALA A 137 16.76 1.09 15.47
C ALA A 137 15.27 0.88 15.12
N VAL A 138 14.92 0.84 13.82
CA VAL A 138 13.56 0.50 13.35
C VAL A 138 13.22 -0.93 13.75
N VAL A 139 14.08 -1.90 13.44
CA VAL A 139 13.86 -3.31 13.77
C VAL A 139 13.75 -3.50 15.28
N GLU A 140 14.66 -2.91 16.07
CA GLU A 140 14.60 -2.96 17.53
C GLU A 140 13.30 -2.35 18.11
N ALA A 141 12.82 -1.26 17.51
CA ALA A 141 11.59 -0.61 17.94
C ALA A 141 10.36 -1.46 17.59
N LEU A 142 10.33 -2.08 16.40
CA LEU A 142 9.29 -3.02 15.99
C LEU A 142 9.23 -4.22 16.95
N VAL A 143 10.37 -4.84 17.24
CA VAL A 143 10.45 -5.97 18.18
C VAL A 143 9.97 -5.58 19.56
N LYS A 144 10.37 -4.41 20.06
CA LYS A 144 9.98 -3.91 21.39
C LYS A 144 8.48 -3.67 21.52
N VAL A 145 7.85 -3.07 20.50
CA VAL A 145 6.44 -2.65 20.56
C VAL A 145 5.50 -3.82 20.27
N PHE A 146 5.77 -4.61 19.23
CA PHE A 146 4.84 -5.62 18.76
C PHE A 146 5.13 -7.03 19.29
N LYS A 147 6.35 -7.28 19.79
CA LYS A 147 6.83 -8.61 20.20
C LYS A 147 6.53 -9.70 19.16
N PRO A 148 6.90 -9.48 17.87
CA PRO A 148 6.55 -10.38 16.80
C PRO A 148 7.37 -11.68 16.87
N THR A 149 6.88 -12.74 16.24
CA THR A 149 7.67 -13.96 15.99
C THR A 149 8.74 -13.72 14.93
N GLY A 150 8.49 -12.81 13.98
CA GLY A 150 9.49 -12.42 12.98
C GLY A 150 9.21 -11.08 12.31
N VAL A 151 10.28 -10.48 11.78
CA VAL A 151 10.25 -9.24 10.99
C VAL A 151 10.95 -9.48 9.66
N LEU A 152 10.23 -9.27 8.56
CA LEU A 152 10.76 -9.33 7.20
C LEU A 152 10.87 -7.92 6.62
N LEU A 153 12.03 -7.57 6.07
CA LEU A 153 12.22 -6.36 5.28
C LEU A 153 12.01 -6.65 3.80
N ARG A 154 10.86 -6.26 3.26
CA ARG A 154 10.51 -6.33 1.82
C ARG A 154 10.93 -5.07 1.09
N ASN A 155 12.25 -4.89 1.00
CA ASN A 155 12.91 -3.76 0.37
C ASN A 155 13.14 -3.98 -1.13
N ASP A 156 12.26 -4.72 -1.81
CA ASP A 156 12.37 -5.07 -3.23
C ASP A 156 11.61 -4.12 -4.16
N SER A 157 11.04 -3.03 -3.62
CA SER A 157 10.37 -1.98 -4.38
C SER A 157 11.36 -1.16 -5.24
N SER A 158 10.99 -0.87 -6.49
CA SER A 158 11.77 0.02 -7.38
C SER A 158 11.90 1.45 -6.85
N SER A 159 11.04 1.88 -5.92
CA SER A 159 11.14 3.20 -5.29
C SER A 159 12.46 3.43 -4.56
N ARG A 160 13.13 2.36 -4.08
CA ARG A 160 14.45 2.44 -3.43
C ARG A 160 15.56 2.92 -4.35
N GLU A 161 15.47 2.62 -5.65
CA GLU A 161 16.44 3.07 -6.65
C GLU A 161 16.46 4.61 -6.76
N LEU A 162 15.31 5.27 -6.55
CA LEU A 162 15.21 6.74 -6.53
C LEU A 162 15.93 7.37 -5.34
N GLU A 163 16.19 6.60 -4.30
CA GLU A 163 16.87 7.03 -3.08
C GLU A 163 18.31 6.52 -3.02
N GLY A 164 18.79 5.85 -4.08
CA GLY A 164 20.14 5.29 -4.17
C GLY A 164 20.36 4.05 -3.32
N LEU A 165 19.28 3.34 -2.97
CA LEU A 165 19.31 2.18 -2.10
C LEU A 165 19.21 0.86 -2.89
N GLU A 166 19.93 -0.16 -2.42
CA GLU A 166 19.82 -1.51 -2.97
C GLU A 166 18.45 -2.13 -2.71
N ARG A 167 18.02 -2.99 -3.63
CA ARG A 167 16.77 -3.77 -3.52
C ARG A 167 17.08 -5.14 -2.94
N GLY A 168 16.21 -5.63 -2.06
CA GLY A 168 16.38 -6.95 -1.48
C GLY A 168 15.25 -7.34 -0.54
N VAL A 169 15.19 -8.63 -0.21
CA VAL A 169 14.32 -9.18 0.82
C VAL A 169 15.22 -9.80 1.89
N GLU A 170 15.00 -9.41 3.14
CA GLU A 170 15.86 -9.79 4.26
C GLU A 170 15.04 -10.17 5.49
N LEU A 171 15.40 -11.27 6.15
CA LEU A 171 14.90 -11.60 7.48
C LEU A 171 15.65 -10.76 8.52
N ALA A 172 14.97 -9.78 9.09
CA ALA A 172 15.59 -8.86 10.04
C ALA A 172 15.50 -9.33 11.50
N TYR A 173 14.53 -10.19 11.83
CA TYR A 173 14.39 -10.73 13.18
C TYR A 173 13.56 -12.01 13.18
N GLY A 174 13.92 -12.93 14.09
CA GLY A 174 13.12 -14.11 14.43
C GLY A 174 12.92 -15.05 13.25
N GLU A 175 11.70 -15.58 13.10
CA GLU A 175 11.32 -16.49 12.02
C GLU A 175 10.07 -15.99 11.31
N VAL A 176 10.12 -15.95 9.97
CA VAL A 176 8.97 -15.60 9.13
C VAL A 176 8.66 -16.78 8.22
N PRO A 177 7.51 -17.46 8.43
CA PRO A 177 7.10 -18.57 7.58
C PRO A 177 6.94 -18.19 6.11
N GLN A 178 7.01 -19.18 5.20
CA GLN A 178 6.78 -18.97 3.77
C GLN A 178 5.34 -18.53 3.46
N GLN A 179 4.39 -18.94 4.29
CA GLN A 179 3.01 -18.52 4.25
C GLN A 179 2.54 -18.13 5.66
N VAL A 180 1.83 -17.02 5.76
CA VAL A 180 1.21 -16.56 7.01
C VAL A 180 -0.29 -16.46 6.81
N GLU A 181 -1.04 -16.83 7.85
CA GLU A 181 -2.49 -16.64 7.83
C GLU A 181 -2.84 -15.17 8.02
N LEU A 182 -3.86 -14.73 7.30
CA LEU A 182 -4.48 -13.42 7.37
C LEU A 182 -5.96 -13.60 7.66
N VAL A 183 -6.49 -12.87 8.65
CA VAL A 183 -7.94 -12.77 8.89
C VAL A 183 -8.42 -11.36 8.58
N GLU A 184 -9.34 -11.23 7.63
CA GLU A 184 -9.94 -9.94 7.24
C GLU A 184 -11.45 -10.13 7.02
N ASN A 185 -12.28 -9.26 7.63
CA ASN A 185 -13.74 -9.27 7.50
C ASN A 185 -14.43 -10.62 7.78
N GLY A 186 -13.82 -11.50 8.59
CA GLY A 186 -14.35 -12.84 8.88
C GLY A 186 -14.02 -13.90 7.83
N ALA A 187 -13.20 -13.56 6.84
CA ALA A 187 -12.58 -14.49 5.90
C ALA A 187 -11.10 -14.70 6.26
N ARG A 188 -10.57 -15.88 5.90
CA ARG A 188 -9.19 -16.30 6.15
C ARG A 188 -8.42 -16.41 4.83
N PHE A 189 -7.16 -16.03 4.81
CA PHE A 189 -6.31 -16.08 3.61
C PHE A 189 -4.92 -16.59 3.97
N MET A 190 -4.28 -17.31 3.05
CA MET A 190 -2.85 -17.59 3.13
C MET A 190 -2.09 -16.58 2.28
N VAL A 191 -1.23 -15.81 2.94
CA VAL A 191 -0.41 -14.76 2.32
C VAL A 191 1.03 -15.21 2.26
N ARG A 192 1.73 -14.85 1.18
CA ARG A 192 3.15 -15.15 0.97
C ARG A 192 4.01 -13.91 1.22
N PRO A 193 4.54 -13.70 2.44
CA PRO A 193 5.24 -12.46 2.78
C PRO A 193 6.60 -12.32 2.05
N TRP A 194 7.21 -13.42 1.60
CA TRP A 194 8.54 -13.44 0.98
C TRP A 194 8.53 -13.05 -0.50
N ASP A 195 7.55 -13.53 -1.26
CA ASP A 195 7.53 -13.42 -2.72
C ASP A 195 6.16 -13.00 -3.29
N GLY A 196 5.16 -12.79 -2.45
CA GLY A 196 3.88 -12.20 -2.84
C GLY A 196 4.02 -10.76 -3.34
N GLN A 197 2.97 -10.26 -4.02
CA GLN A 197 2.94 -8.88 -4.52
C GLN A 197 2.88 -7.88 -3.35
N LYS A 198 3.51 -6.70 -3.53
CA LYS A 198 3.69 -5.69 -2.46
C LYS A 198 4.37 -6.32 -1.22
N THR A 199 3.68 -6.31 -0.09
CA THR A 199 4.05 -6.92 1.20
C THR A 199 3.33 -8.25 1.43
N GLY A 200 2.63 -8.76 0.41
CA GLY A 200 1.82 -9.98 0.44
C GLY A 200 0.32 -9.73 0.31
N TRP A 201 -0.22 -8.60 0.77
CA TRP A 201 -1.66 -8.32 0.76
C TRP A 201 -1.98 -6.84 0.51
N PHE A 202 -3.19 -6.59 0.00
CA PHE A 202 -3.72 -5.26 -0.33
C PHE A 202 -4.67 -4.79 0.79
N TYR A 203 -4.11 -4.35 1.92
CA TYR A 203 -4.90 -3.79 3.04
C TYR A 203 -5.65 -2.49 2.70
N ASP A 204 -5.22 -1.78 1.65
CA ASP A 204 -5.88 -0.56 1.15
C ASP A 204 -7.33 -0.80 0.70
N GLN A 205 -7.68 -2.05 0.38
CA GLN A 205 -9.03 -2.44 -0.03
C GLN A 205 -9.88 -3.05 1.11
N ALA A 206 -9.35 -3.20 2.33
CA ALA A 206 -10.03 -3.89 3.43
C ALA A 206 -11.42 -3.29 3.76
N ASP A 207 -11.50 -1.96 3.88
CA ASP A 207 -12.75 -1.25 4.18
C ASP A 207 -13.75 -1.29 3.02
N ASN A 208 -13.26 -1.34 1.77
CA ASN A 208 -14.13 -1.50 0.62
C ASN A 208 -14.72 -2.92 0.58
N ARG A 209 -13.90 -3.94 0.88
CA ARG A 209 -14.34 -5.33 1.01
C ARG A 209 -15.30 -5.55 2.18
N ALA A 210 -15.14 -4.81 3.28
CA ALA A 210 -16.06 -4.85 4.43
C ALA A 210 -17.51 -4.45 4.07
N ARG A 211 -17.72 -3.80 2.91
CA ARG A 211 -19.04 -3.43 2.40
C ARG A 211 -19.69 -4.52 1.54
N LEU A 212 -19.01 -5.63 1.24
CA LEU A 212 -19.55 -6.73 0.44
C LEU A 212 -20.82 -7.39 1.03
N PRO A 213 -20.96 -7.64 2.34
CA PRO A 213 -22.08 -8.44 2.86
C PRO A 213 -23.47 -7.95 2.45
N ARG A 214 -23.66 -6.62 2.31
CA ARG A 214 -24.94 -6.03 1.89
C ARG A 214 -25.18 -6.03 0.38
N LEU A 215 -24.19 -6.44 -0.42
CA LEU A 215 -24.21 -6.36 -1.89
C LEU A 215 -24.31 -7.74 -2.55
N VAL A 216 -23.81 -8.80 -1.89
CA VAL A 216 -23.53 -10.09 -2.55
C VAL A 216 -24.41 -11.26 -2.12
N GLN A 217 -25.30 -11.09 -1.14
CA GLN A 217 -26.13 -12.20 -0.62
C GLN A 217 -26.98 -12.84 -1.74
N GLY A 218 -26.75 -14.13 -2.02
CA GLY A 218 -27.42 -14.92 -3.05
C GLY A 218 -27.11 -14.47 -4.48
N LYS A 219 -26.07 -13.68 -4.68
CA LYS A 219 -25.70 -13.07 -5.97
C LYS A 219 -24.57 -13.83 -6.66
N ARG A 220 -24.55 -13.76 -7.99
CA ARG A 220 -23.43 -14.20 -8.82
C ARG A 220 -22.44 -13.07 -9.06
N VAL A 221 -21.19 -13.27 -8.67
CA VAL A 221 -20.16 -12.23 -8.61
C VAL A 221 -19.05 -12.49 -9.64
N LEU A 222 -18.62 -11.45 -10.35
CA LEU A 222 -17.44 -11.48 -11.20
C LEU A 222 -16.35 -10.60 -10.58
N ASP A 223 -15.22 -11.22 -10.21
CA ASP A 223 -14.06 -10.55 -9.63
C ASP A 223 -12.94 -10.45 -10.68
N LEU A 224 -12.79 -9.26 -11.28
CA LEU A 224 -11.77 -8.99 -12.28
C LEU A 224 -10.49 -8.52 -11.62
N PHE A 225 -9.34 -9.01 -12.11
CA PHE A 225 -8.03 -8.76 -11.49
C PHE A 225 -7.98 -9.31 -10.05
N SER A 226 -8.57 -10.49 -9.87
CA SER A 226 -8.89 -11.09 -8.57
C SER A 226 -7.68 -11.37 -7.67
N TYR A 227 -6.47 -11.45 -8.24
CA TYR A 227 -5.26 -11.84 -7.53
C TYR A 227 -5.49 -13.13 -6.71
N MET A 228 -5.30 -13.09 -5.40
CA MET A 228 -5.50 -14.25 -4.50
C MET A 228 -6.95 -14.41 -4.02
N GLY A 229 -7.92 -13.81 -4.73
CA GLY A 229 -9.34 -13.90 -4.43
C GLY A 229 -9.80 -12.97 -3.29
N GLY A 230 -9.15 -11.83 -3.11
CA GLY A 230 -9.47 -10.92 -2.00
C GLY A 230 -10.92 -10.46 -2.02
N TRP A 231 -11.50 -10.24 -3.20
CA TRP A 231 -12.89 -9.87 -3.38
C TRP A 231 -13.79 -11.09 -3.54
N GLY A 232 -13.49 -11.99 -4.49
CA GLY A 232 -14.33 -13.15 -4.81
C GLY A 232 -14.52 -14.13 -3.65
N VAL A 233 -13.47 -14.46 -2.91
CA VAL A 233 -13.56 -15.37 -1.75
C VAL A 233 -14.36 -14.74 -0.61
N GLN A 234 -14.18 -13.43 -0.35
CA GLN A 234 -15.01 -12.74 0.64
C GLN A 234 -16.47 -12.65 0.19
N ALA A 235 -16.73 -12.46 -1.11
CA ALA A 235 -18.10 -12.45 -1.62
C ALA A 235 -18.82 -13.78 -1.34
N LEU A 236 -18.16 -14.91 -1.64
CA LEU A 236 -18.67 -16.25 -1.29
C LEU A 236 -18.84 -16.44 0.21
N ARG A 237 -17.84 -16.05 1.02
CA ARG A 237 -17.90 -16.13 2.48
C ARG A 237 -19.08 -15.37 3.06
N HIS A 238 -19.51 -14.29 2.40
CA HIS A 238 -20.65 -13.47 2.76
C HIS A 238 -21.95 -13.82 2.01
N GLY A 239 -22.03 -15.02 1.43
CA GLY A 239 -23.27 -15.60 0.94
C GLY A 239 -23.56 -15.38 -0.54
N ALA A 240 -22.59 -14.97 -1.36
CA ALA A 240 -22.71 -15.08 -2.82
C ALA A 240 -22.99 -16.53 -3.23
N SER A 241 -23.82 -16.72 -4.25
CA SER A 241 -24.13 -18.07 -4.77
C SER A 241 -22.98 -18.64 -5.59
N GLU A 242 -22.22 -17.76 -6.24
CA GLU A 242 -21.09 -18.10 -7.10
C GLU A 242 -20.16 -16.87 -7.21
N ALA A 243 -18.86 -17.10 -7.30
CA ALA A 243 -17.89 -16.08 -7.66
C ALA A 243 -16.95 -16.60 -8.76
N VAL A 244 -16.83 -15.82 -9.83
CA VAL A 244 -15.90 -16.07 -10.93
C VAL A 244 -14.72 -15.12 -10.78
N CYS A 245 -13.55 -15.65 -10.44
CA CYS A 245 -12.31 -14.91 -10.27
C CYS A 245 -11.48 -14.95 -11.56
N VAL A 246 -11.14 -13.78 -12.10
CA VAL A 246 -10.35 -13.64 -13.33
C VAL A 246 -8.99 -13.03 -13.00
N ASP A 247 -7.91 -13.66 -13.44
CA ASP A 247 -6.55 -13.11 -13.33
C ASP A 247 -5.65 -13.66 -14.45
N ALA A 248 -4.62 -12.90 -14.83
CA ALA A 248 -3.63 -13.35 -15.81
C ALA A 248 -2.59 -14.31 -15.21
N SER A 249 -2.52 -14.41 -13.88
CA SER A 249 -1.57 -15.25 -13.18
C SER A 249 -2.21 -16.56 -12.70
N ALA A 250 -1.82 -17.68 -13.31
CA ALA A 250 -2.18 -19.02 -12.85
C ALA A 250 -1.84 -19.24 -11.36
N LEU A 251 -0.70 -18.72 -10.90
CA LEU A 251 -0.27 -18.82 -9.50
C LEU A 251 -1.21 -18.05 -8.55
N ALA A 252 -1.72 -16.89 -8.97
CA ALA A 252 -2.67 -16.13 -8.17
C ALA A 252 -4.02 -16.86 -8.08
N LEU A 253 -4.50 -17.43 -9.18
CA LEU A 253 -5.74 -18.22 -9.22
C LEU A 253 -5.64 -19.51 -8.41
N GLU A 254 -4.49 -20.17 -8.39
CA GLU A 254 -4.27 -21.31 -7.51
C GLU A 254 -4.37 -20.90 -6.04
N GLN A 255 -3.79 -19.77 -5.67
CA GLN A 255 -3.92 -19.23 -4.33
C GLN A 255 -5.37 -18.82 -3.99
N CYS A 256 -6.13 -18.34 -4.98
CA CYS A 256 -7.56 -18.07 -4.84
C CYS A 256 -8.34 -19.34 -4.47
N ARG A 257 -8.06 -20.48 -5.12
CA ARG A 257 -8.67 -21.79 -4.78
C ARG A 257 -8.33 -22.23 -3.36
N ILE A 258 -7.04 -22.19 -3.00
CA ILE A 258 -6.58 -22.49 -1.63
C ILE A 258 -7.32 -21.63 -0.60
N ASN A 259 -7.51 -20.34 -0.88
CA ASN A 259 -8.23 -19.43 0.01
C ASN A 259 -9.73 -19.74 0.06
N ALA A 260 -10.38 -20.11 -1.04
CA ALA A 260 -11.78 -20.52 -1.02
C ALA A 260 -11.99 -21.80 -0.20
N ASP A 261 -11.10 -22.79 -0.36
CA ASP A 261 -11.14 -24.03 0.43
C ASP A 261 -10.92 -23.76 1.92
N LEU A 262 -9.98 -22.87 2.27
CA LEU A 262 -9.74 -22.44 3.66
C LEU A 262 -10.98 -21.82 4.32
N ASN A 263 -11.87 -21.24 3.51
CA ASN A 263 -13.13 -20.64 3.96
C ASN A 263 -14.34 -21.57 3.80
N GLY A 264 -14.15 -22.80 3.30
CA GLY A 264 -15.23 -23.76 3.06
C GLY A 264 -16.20 -23.34 1.94
N VAL A 265 -15.73 -22.54 0.98
CA VAL A 265 -16.55 -22.00 -0.12
C VAL A 265 -16.01 -22.36 -1.51
N GLY A 266 -15.13 -23.36 -1.59
CA GLY A 266 -14.52 -23.82 -2.85
C GLY A 266 -15.54 -24.22 -3.92
N GLU A 267 -16.67 -24.82 -3.53
CA GLU A 267 -17.73 -25.24 -4.48
C GLU A 267 -18.37 -24.08 -5.25
N GLY A 268 -18.42 -22.88 -4.65
CA GLY A 268 -18.97 -21.69 -5.30
C GLY A 268 -17.95 -20.89 -6.12
N LEU A 269 -16.68 -21.30 -6.12
CA LEU A 269 -15.61 -20.59 -6.81
C LEU A 269 -15.38 -21.16 -8.22
N GLN A 270 -15.35 -20.28 -9.21
CA GLN A 270 -14.77 -20.53 -10.51
C GLN A 270 -13.57 -19.61 -10.74
N THR A 271 -12.55 -20.11 -11.42
CA THR A 271 -11.35 -19.33 -11.80
C THR A 271 -11.18 -19.34 -13.31
N LEU A 272 -10.95 -18.17 -13.91
CA LEU A 272 -10.65 -18.02 -15.34
C LEU A 272 -9.27 -17.36 -15.51
N GLU A 273 -8.33 -18.10 -16.07
CA GLU A 273 -7.01 -17.57 -16.41
C GLU A 273 -7.06 -16.84 -17.75
N GLY A 274 -6.63 -15.57 -17.77
CA GLY A 274 -6.52 -14.83 -19.02
C GLY A 274 -6.41 -13.33 -18.84
N ASP A 275 -6.17 -12.64 -19.95
CA ASP A 275 -6.31 -11.19 -20.01
C ASP A 275 -7.77 -10.80 -19.79
N VAL A 276 -8.01 -9.86 -18.87
CA VAL A 276 -9.37 -9.47 -18.47
C VAL A 276 -10.20 -8.94 -19.64
N PHE A 277 -9.60 -8.25 -20.61
CA PHE A 277 -10.35 -7.74 -21.76
C PHE A 277 -10.82 -8.88 -22.68
N GLU A 278 -9.98 -9.90 -22.90
CA GLU A 278 -10.37 -11.08 -23.68
C GLU A 278 -11.39 -11.94 -22.94
N VAL A 279 -11.23 -12.14 -21.62
CA VAL A 279 -12.23 -12.87 -20.81
C VAL A 279 -13.58 -12.16 -20.83
N LEU A 280 -13.62 -10.84 -20.64
CA LEU A 280 -14.87 -10.06 -20.71
C LEU A 280 -15.52 -10.14 -22.10
N LYS A 281 -14.73 -10.15 -23.16
CA LYS A 281 -15.23 -10.33 -24.53
C LYS A 281 -15.91 -11.70 -24.70
N ASN A 282 -15.27 -12.77 -24.23
CA ASN A 282 -15.82 -14.13 -24.31
C ASN A 282 -17.10 -14.27 -23.48
N LEU A 283 -17.09 -13.81 -22.22
CA LEU A 283 -18.28 -13.81 -21.35
C LEU A 283 -19.46 -13.08 -22.00
N ARG A 284 -19.19 -11.96 -22.68
CA ARG A 284 -20.22 -11.22 -23.43
C ARG A 284 -20.77 -12.03 -24.61
N GLU A 285 -19.90 -12.69 -25.37
CA GLU A 285 -20.28 -13.53 -26.52
C GLU A 285 -21.09 -14.76 -26.08
N GLU A 286 -20.73 -15.36 -24.94
CA GLU A 286 -21.46 -16.44 -24.25
C GLU A 286 -22.76 -15.97 -23.59
N ARG A 287 -22.99 -14.65 -23.56
CA ARG A 287 -24.16 -13.99 -22.94
C ARG A 287 -24.26 -14.23 -21.43
N GLU A 288 -23.13 -14.45 -20.77
CA GLU A 288 -23.02 -14.53 -19.33
C GLU A 288 -23.46 -13.22 -18.65
N ARG A 289 -24.09 -13.33 -17.48
CA ARG A 289 -24.55 -12.18 -16.70
C ARG A 289 -24.22 -12.33 -15.22
N PHE A 290 -23.84 -11.21 -14.61
CA PHE A 290 -23.41 -11.14 -13.22
C PHE A 290 -24.19 -10.05 -12.47
N ASP A 291 -24.56 -10.34 -11.22
CA ASP A 291 -25.27 -9.40 -10.36
C ASP A 291 -24.32 -8.36 -9.76
N VAL A 292 -23.07 -8.74 -9.51
CA VAL A 292 -22.03 -7.83 -9.00
C VAL A 292 -20.77 -8.04 -9.81
N VAL A 293 -20.23 -6.97 -10.38
CA VAL A 293 -18.94 -7.00 -11.09
C VAL A 293 -17.96 -6.11 -10.34
N ILE A 294 -16.79 -6.65 -10.04
CA ILE A 294 -15.72 -5.97 -9.31
C ILE A 294 -14.57 -5.78 -10.30
N CYS A 295 -14.11 -4.55 -10.42
CA CYS A 295 -13.03 -4.15 -11.29
C CYS A 295 -11.97 -3.43 -10.47
N ASP A 296 -10.95 -4.17 -10.03
CA ASP A 296 -9.83 -3.64 -9.23
C ASP A 296 -8.48 -3.78 -9.95
N PRO A 297 -8.29 -3.08 -11.09
CA PRO A 297 -7.11 -3.26 -11.92
C PRO A 297 -5.84 -2.73 -11.26
N PRO A 298 -4.67 -3.19 -11.73
CA PRO A 298 -3.41 -2.53 -11.40
C PRO A 298 -3.44 -1.05 -11.85
N ALA A 299 -2.51 -0.24 -11.32
CA ALA A 299 -2.41 1.16 -11.71
C ALA A 299 -2.08 1.31 -13.21
N PHE A 300 -3.08 1.68 -14.01
CA PHE A 300 -2.89 1.99 -15.44
C PHE A 300 -2.13 3.29 -15.66
N ILE A 301 -2.16 4.23 -14.71
CA ILE A 301 -1.43 5.50 -14.78
C ILE A 301 -0.24 5.46 -13.82
N LYS A 302 0.91 4.99 -14.32
CA LYS A 302 2.16 4.94 -13.53
C LYS A 302 2.87 6.28 -13.42
N ARG A 303 2.70 7.17 -14.41
CA ARG A 303 3.34 8.50 -14.46
C ARG A 303 2.34 9.53 -14.95
N ARG A 304 2.54 10.81 -14.60
CA ARG A 304 1.67 11.92 -15.00
C ARG A 304 1.46 12.04 -16.52
N LYS A 305 2.43 11.65 -17.34
CA LYS A 305 2.30 11.65 -18.81
C LYS A 305 1.39 10.57 -19.36
N ASP A 306 1.16 9.50 -18.59
CA ASP A 306 0.38 8.32 -19.01
C ASP A 306 -1.13 8.49 -18.68
N VAL A 307 -1.55 9.66 -18.16
CA VAL A 307 -2.92 9.91 -17.68
C VAL A 307 -3.97 9.67 -18.76
N SER A 308 -3.78 10.21 -19.96
CA SER A 308 -4.78 10.09 -21.04
C SER A 308 -5.00 8.63 -21.45
N ALA A 309 -3.93 7.87 -21.61
CA ALA A 309 -4.00 6.46 -22.01
C ALA A 309 -4.61 5.60 -20.88
N GLY A 310 -4.24 5.85 -19.63
CA GLY A 310 -4.81 5.12 -18.50
C GLY A 310 -6.28 5.43 -18.26
N LEU A 311 -6.74 6.67 -18.46
CA LEU A 311 -8.17 7.02 -18.43
C LEU A 311 -8.97 6.23 -19.47
N GLU A 312 -8.44 6.08 -20.68
CA GLU A 312 -9.09 5.28 -21.72
C GLU A 312 -9.14 3.79 -21.35
N ALA A 313 -8.07 3.27 -20.74
CA ALA A 313 -8.07 1.91 -20.23
C ALA A 313 -9.12 1.68 -19.13
N TYR A 314 -9.25 2.61 -18.17
CA TYR A 314 -10.30 2.57 -17.15
C TYR A 314 -11.71 2.63 -17.75
N ARG A 315 -11.96 3.56 -18.68
CA ARG A 315 -13.24 3.66 -19.40
C ARG A 315 -13.57 2.35 -20.12
N ARG A 316 -12.60 1.80 -20.87
CA ARG A 316 -12.80 0.58 -21.64
C ARG A 316 -13.15 -0.61 -20.75
N VAL A 317 -12.42 -0.81 -19.64
CA VAL A 317 -12.69 -1.96 -18.76
C VAL A 317 -14.04 -1.82 -18.05
N ASN A 318 -14.40 -0.62 -17.57
CA ASN A 318 -15.71 -0.37 -16.96
C ASN A 318 -16.85 -0.59 -17.96
N GLN A 319 -16.72 -0.08 -19.20
CA GLN A 319 -17.73 -0.29 -20.23
C GLN A 319 -17.92 -1.78 -20.57
N MET A 320 -16.83 -2.55 -20.64
CA MET A 320 -16.90 -3.98 -20.88
C MET A 320 -17.49 -4.75 -19.69
N ALA A 321 -17.16 -4.35 -18.46
CA ALA A 321 -17.78 -4.89 -17.25
C ALA A 321 -19.30 -4.66 -17.24
N ILE A 322 -19.76 -3.46 -17.59
CA ILE A 322 -21.21 -3.13 -17.67
C ILE A 322 -21.93 -4.02 -18.71
N GLN A 323 -21.27 -4.39 -19.82
CA GLN A 323 -21.88 -5.23 -20.85
C GLN A 323 -22.18 -6.67 -20.40
N VAL A 324 -21.54 -7.14 -19.33
CA VAL A 324 -21.78 -8.48 -18.74
C VAL A 324 -22.59 -8.41 -17.44
N MET A 325 -23.11 -7.24 -17.06
CA MET A 325 -23.94 -7.08 -15.87
C MET A 325 -25.41 -7.43 -16.11
N ALA A 326 -26.06 -7.96 -15.07
CA ALA A 326 -27.51 -8.03 -14.99
C ALA A 326 -28.14 -6.62 -14.99
N ARG A 327 -29.45 -6.53 -15.24
CA ARG A 327 -30.16 -5.25 -15.39
C ARG A 327 -30.13 -4.38 -14.12
N ASP A 328 -30.16 -5.02 -12.96
CA ASP A 328 -30.06 -4.43 -11.63
C ASP A 328 -28.68 -4.64 -11.00
N GLY A 329 -27.68 -4.95 -11.82
CA GLY A 329 -26.34 -5.27 -11.37
C GLY A 329 -25.60 -4.08 -10.75
N ILE A 330 -24.61 -4.40 -9.91
CA ILE A 330 -23.75 -3.42 -9.24
C ILE A 330 -22.33 -3.51 -9.79
N LEU A 331 -21.75 -2.38 -10.17
CA LEU A 331 -20.33 -2.25 -10.51
C LEU A 331 -19.56 -1.67 -9.33
N ILE A 332 -18.51 -2.37 -8.90
CA ILE A 332 -17.49 -1.86 -7.97
C ILE A 332 -16.24 -1.57 -8.80
N SER A 333 -15.98 -0.30 -9.12
CA SER A 333 -14.81 0.12 -9.91
C SER A 333 -13.79 0.82 -9.02
N CYS A 334 -12.55 0.34 -9.06
CA CYS A 334 -11.44 0.81 -8.23
C CYS A 334 -10.29 1.36 -9.09
N SER A 335 -9.47 2.22 -8.48
CA SER A 335 -8.23 2.69 -9.09
C SER A 335 -7.18 2.96 -8.02
N CYS A 336 -6.02 2.31 -8.14
CA CYS A 336 -4.83 2.62 -7.33
C CYS A 336 -3.88 3.63 -8.01
N SER A 337 -4.31 4.28 -9.10
CA SER A 337 -3.49 5.23 -9.84
C SER A 337 -3.38 6.56 -9.08
N HIS A 338 -2.23 6.83 -8.45
CA HIS A 338 -2.01 8.07 -7.67
C HIS A 338 -2.29 9.37 -8.45
N HIS A 339 -2.05 9.37 -9.76
CA HIS A 339 -2.27 10.53 -10.62
C HIS A 339 -3.73 10.75 -11.06
N LEU A 340 -4.63 9.84 -10.69
CA LEU A 340 -6.06 9.96 -10.99
C LEU A 340 -6.79 10.60 -9.81
N GLN A 341 -7.43 11.75 -10.06
CA GLN A 341 -8.30 12.38 -9.07
C GLN A 341 -9.63 11.63 -8.97
N ARG A 342 -10.24 11.64 -7.78
CA ARG A 342 -11.48 10.90 -7.49
C ARG A 342 -12.63 11.25 -8.43
N ASP A 343 -12.76 12.51 -8.83
CA ASP A 343 -13.80 13.03 -9.73
C ASP A 343 -13.52 12.75 -11.22
N LYS A 344 -12.41 12.07 -11.53
CA LYS A 344 -11.96 11.80 -12.92
C LYS A 344 -11.99 10.33 -13.31
N LEU A 345 -12.36 9.42 -12.40
CA LEU A 345 -12.57 8.03 -12.78
C LEU A 345 -13.77 7.97 -13.75
N PRO A 346 -13.58 7.54 -15.01
CA PRO A 346 -14.69 7.44 -15.95
C PRO A 346 -15.62 6.30 -15.54
N GLU A 347 -16.93 6.57 -15.48
CA GLU A 347 -17.97 5.55 -15.38
C GLU A 347 -18.00 4.64 -16.61
#